data_AF-A0A954WE25-F1
#
_entry.id   AF-A0A954WE25-F1
#
_cell.length_a   1.000
_cell.length_b   1.000
_cell.length_c   1.000
_cell.angle_alpha   90.00
_cell.angle_beta   90.00
_cell.angle_gamma   90.00
#
_symmetry.space_group_name_H-M   'P 1'
#
loop_
_entity.id
_entity.type
_entity.pdbx_description
1 polymer ?
#
loop_
_entity_poly.entity_id
_entity_poly.type
_entity_poly.pdbx_seq_one_letter_code
_entity_poly.pdbx_strand_id
1 'polypeptide(L)'
;MNWKPQNASTRSTRAFTLVELLVVIAVIGLLILLLLPAVRSSNEAARRSSCSNNLKQLALAIHNFHDQHGNLPPAMGAAGDRAAEWSGETSRLSGFVWLLPYFEQQELWDEIVAAAKSDSLGVPLPDDEVFEPWRRPIDTLQCPTSLRESNSAAFAGTNYTFCIGDVTRQIHHAPVQRGAFACRLLTRMDDIRDGTTNTVGLGEIGAAQDLALARHFAINQPATSLDRPIECFDVCDSKRPSLYAKTTPLNDHVRGYRWAEGAAGYALFNTILPPNSPSCAVGGRDAVDGVYSVGSSHPGGVQVAMMDASVRFITDDVDAGDPSQTPPTPEQLRDEHPPSPFGVWGSLGTAAGGEKLQLP
;
A
#
# COMPACT_ATOMS: atom_id res chain seq x y z
N MET A 1 -58.43 48.59 -46.49
CA MET A 1 -57.88 47.71 -45.45
C MET A 1 -56.91 48.53 -44.61
N ASN A 2 -57.33 48.90 -43.40
CA ASN A 2 -56.55 49.74 -42.47
C ASN A 2 -55.66 48.84 -41.60
N TRP A 3 -54.34 48.90 -41.80
CA TRP A 3 -53.35 48.30 -40.90
C TRP A 3 -52.85 49.36 -39.92
N LYS A 4 -53.17 49.21 -38.63
CA LYS A 4 -52.59 50.00 -37.54
C LYS A 4 -51.30 49.32 -37.06
N PRO A 5 -50.16 50.03 -36.95
CA PRO A 5 -48.97 49.49 -36.32
C PRO A 5 -49.18 49.34 -34.80
N GLN A 6 -48.75 48.20 -34.25
CA GLN A 6 -48.77 47.90 -32.82
C GLN A 6 -47.62 48.62 -32.12
N ASN A 7 -47.88 49.14 -30.91
CA ASN A 7 -46.90 49.83 -30.08
C ASN A 7 -45.75 48.90 -29.69
N ALA A 8 -44.53 49.18 -30.15
CA ALA A 8 -43.33 48.53 -29.67
C ALA A 8 -43.02 49.03 -28.25
N SER A 9 -43.12 48.16 -27.25
CA SER A 9 -42.64 48.43 -25.90
C SER A 9 -41.11 48.60 -25.95
N THR A 10 -40.61 49.80 -25.71
CA THR A 10 -39.18 50.06 -25.55
C THR A 10 -38.70 49.39 -24.27
N ARG A 11 -38.08 48.21 -24.40
CA ARG A 11 -37.34 47.59 -23.30
C ARG A 11 -36.13 48.48 -23.03
N SER A 12 -36.15 49.21 -21.92
CA SER A 12 -34.99 49.94 -21.41
C SER A 12 -33.88 48.94 -21.13
N THR A 13 -32.92 48.84 -22.05
CA THR A 13 -31.64 48.20 -21.79
C THR A 13 -30.83 49.17 -20.94
N ARG A 14 -30.74 48.90 -19.63
CA ARG A 14 -29.78 49.60 -18.77
C ARG A 14 -28.39 49.33 -19.33
N ALA A 15 -27.75 50.36 -19.89
CA ALA A 15 -26.36 50.28 -20.32
C ALA A 15 -25.50 50.18 -19.05
N PHE A 16 -24.78 49.07 -18.92
CA PHE A 16 -23.87 48.81 -17.80
C PHE A 16 -22.75 49.86 -17.82
N THR A 17 -22.48 50.51 -16.69
CA THR A 17 -21.37 51.46 -16.63
C THR A 17 -20.05 50.70 -16.58
N LEU A 18 -19.00 51.27 -17.17
CA LEU A 18 -17.65 50.70 -17.16
C LEU A 18 -17.15 50.44 -15.72
N VAL A 19 -17.58 51.28 -14.78
CA VAL A 19 -17.26 51.15 -13.35
C VAL A 19 -17.93 49.92 -12.72
N GLU A 20 -19.22 49.68 -12.98
CA GLU A 20 -19.92 48.50 -12.45
C GLU A 20 -19.29 47.21 -12.96
N LEU A 21 -18.88 47.16 -14.23
CA LEU A 21 -18.19 46.00 -14.78
C LEU A 21 -16.83 45.78 -14.10
N LEU A 22 -16.07 46.87 -13.88
CA LEU A 22 -14.77 46.85 -13.21
C LEU A 22 -14.85 46.34 -11.76
N VAL A 23 -15.89 46.75 -11.03
CA VAL A 23 -16.11 46.27 -9.65
C VAL A 23 -16.44 44.78 -9.65
N VAL A 24 -17.28 44.30 -10.57
CA VAL A 24 -17.65 42.88 -10.64
C VAL A 24 -16.43 42.00 -10.95
N ILE A 25 -15.62 42.38 -11.94
CA ILE A 25 -14.40 41.62 -12.25
C ILE A 25 -13.38 41.68 -11.10
N ALA A 26 -13.30 42.81 -10.37
CA ALA A 26 -12.42 42.93 -9.21
C ALA A 26 -12.86 42.03 -8.06
N VAL A 27 -14.16 41.95 -7.78
CA VAL A 27 -14.72 41.06 -6.74
C VAL A 27 -14.55 39.59 -7.14
N ILE A 28 -14.88 39.21 -8.38
CA ILE A 28 -14.66 37.83 -8.86
C ILE A 28 -13.18 37.46 -8.81
N GLY A 29 -12.29 38.38 -9.24
CA GLY A 29 -10.85 38.20 -9.18
C GLY A 29 -10.35 37.96 -7.76
N LEU A 30 -10.81 38.76 -6.79
CA LEU A 30 -10.49 38.59 -5.37
C LEU A 30 -10.99 37.25 -4.83
N LEU A 31 -12.23 36.85 -5.14
CA LEU A 31 -12.79 35.58 -4.72
C LEU A 31 -11.98 34.39 -5.28
N ILE A 32 -11.63 34.43 -6.57
CA ILE A 32 -10.79 33.39 -7.21
C ILE A 32 -9.41 33.34 -6.54
N LEU A 33 -8.82 34.50 -6.25
CA LEU A 33 -7.49 34.61 -5.63
C LEU A 33 -7.47 34.05 -4.20
N LEU A 34 -8.58 34.17 -3.47
CA LEU A 34 -8.75 33.57 -2.15
C LEU A 34 -9.09 32.07 -2.21
N LEU A 35 -9.77 31.61 -3.27
CA LEU A 35 -10.15 30.20 -3.45
C LEU A 35 -9.00 29.33 -4.00
N LEU A 36 -8.10 29.87 -4.83
CA LEU A 36 -7.02 29.10 -5.46
C LEU A 36 -6.08 28.38 -4.48
N PRO A 37 -5.62 29.01 -3.37
CA PRO A 37 -4.81 28.33 -2.35
C PRO A 37 -5.62 27.25 -1.60
N ALA A 38 -6.90 27.53 -1.32
CA ALA A 38 -7.80 26.66 -0.58
C ALA A 38 -8.21 25.40 -1.38
N VAL A 39 -8.33 25.51 -2.70
CA VAL A 39 -8.66 24.37 -3.58
C VAL A 39 -7.52 23.34 -3.58
N ARG A 40 -6.26 23.76 -3.43
CA ARG A 40 -5.12 22.83 -3.46
C ARG A 40 -4.99 21.99 -2.19
N SER A 41 -5.21 22.57 -1.00
CA SER A 41 -5.20 21.83 0.27
C SER A 41 -6.43 20.93 0.41
N SER A 42 -7.60 21.37 -0.10
CA SER A 42 -8.82 20.57 -0.10
C SER A 42 -8.71 19.32 -0.98
N ASN A 43 -8.01 19.41 -2.11
CA ASN A 43 -7.84 18.26 -3.01
C ASN A 43 -6.97 17.16 -2.38
N GLU A 44 -5.92 17.53 -1.65
CA GLU A 44 -5.05 16.53 -1.02
C GLU A 44 -5.72 15.83 0.17
N ALA A 45 -6.49 16.59 0.97
CA ALA A 45 -7.30 16.01 2.02
C ALA A 45 -8.35 15.03 1.47
N ALA A 46 -8.95 15.33 0.31
CA ALA A 46 -9.87 14.43 -0.37
C ALA A 46 -9.17 13.15 -0.86
N ARG A 47 -8.01 13.25 -1.52
CA ARG A 47 -7.24 12.09 -1.97
C ARG A 47 -6.82 11.19 -0.81
N ARG A 48 -6.37 11.78 0.31
CA ARG A 48 -6.04 11.03 1.53
C ARG A 48 -7.25 10.32 2.11
N SER A 49 -8.42 10.97 2.07
CA SER A 49 -9.68 10.36 2.49
C SER A 49 -10.06 9.17 1.58
N SER A 50 -9.82 9.28 0.27
CA SER A 50 -9.98 8.16 -0.66
C SER A 50 -9.04 6.99 -0.33
N CYS A 51 -7.75 7.24 -0.11
CA CYS A 51 -6.81 6.15 0.22
C CYS A 51 -7.13 5.53 1.60
N SER A 52 -7.61 6.32 2.56
CA SER A 52 -8.15 5.82 3.83
C SER A 52 -9.40 4.95 3.66
N ASN A 53 -10.31 5.31 2.75
CA ASN A 53 -11.51 4.52 2.48
C ASN A 53 -11.17 3.20 1.77
N ASN A 54 -10.23 3.22 0.82
CA ASN A 54 -9.72 2.00 0.17
C ASN A 54 -9.14 1.02 1.20
N LEU A 55 -8.28 1.50 2.10
CA LEU A 55 -7.75 0.70 3.21
C LEU A 55 -8.86 0.15 4.12
N LYS A 56 -9.89 0.95 4.41
CA LYS A 56 -11.04 0.49 5.20
C LYS A 56 -11.81 -0.62 4.49
N GLN A 57 -12.04 -0.50 3.18
CA GLN A 57 -12.69 -1.54 2.38
C GLN A 57 -11.88 -2.83 2.37
N LEU A 58 -10.56 -2.75 2.16
CA LEU A 58 -9.67 -3.92 2.18
C LEU A 58 -9.61 -4.58 3.57
N ALA A 59 -9.59 -3.79 4.63
CA ALA A 59 -9.63 -4.32 5.99
C ALA A 59 -10.96 -5.01 6.30
N LEU A 60 -12.09 -4.45 5.89
CA LEU A 60 -13.39 -5.13 6.02
C LEU A 60 -13.45 -6.41 5.18
N ALA A 61 -12.85 -6.42 3.99
CA ALA A 61 -12.74 -7.62 3.17
C ALA A 61 -11.96 -8.74 3.89
N ILE A 62 -10.90 -8.39 4.62
CA ILE A 62 -10.15 -9.35 5.47
C ILE A 62 -11.04 -9.96 6.56
N HIS A 63 -11.87 -9.15 7.23
CA HIS A 63 -12.80 -9.66 8.25
C HIS A 63 -13.84 -10.61 7.63
N ASN A 64 -14.43 -10.26 6.49
CA ASN A 64 -15.38 -11.13 5.81
C ASN A 64 -14.73 -12.45 5.35
N PHE A 65 -13.49 -12.40 4.86
CA PHE A 65 -12.72 -13.58 4.52
C PHE A 65 -12.48 -14.46 5.76
N HIS A 66 -12.08 -13.85 6.87
CA HIS A 66 -11.86 -14.56 8.13
C HIS A 66 -13.14 -15.21 8.67
N ASP A 67 -14.28 -14.53 8.59
CA ASP A 67 -15.58 -15.07 9.04
C ASP A 67 -15.99 -16.30 8.23
N GLN A 68 -15.65 -16.34 6.93
CA GLN A 68 -15.97 -17.46 6.05
C GLN A 68 -14.97 -18.62 6.16
N HIS A 69 -13.67 -18.35 6.30
CA HIS A 69 -12.61 -19.36 6.20
C HIS A 69 -11.95 -19.71 7.56
N GLY A 70 -12.21 -18.93 8.61
CA GLY A 70 -11.64 -19.12 9.95
C GLY A 70 -10.15 -18.79 10.08
N ASN A 71 -9.55 -18.22 9.02
CA ASN A 71 -8.17 -17.75 8.95
C ASN A 71 -8.11 -16.45 8.12
N LEU A 72 -7.06 -15.66 8.34
CA LEU A 72 -6.72 -14.50 7.52
C LEU A 72 -6.13 -14.97 6.18
N PRO A 73 -6.26 -14.17 5.10
CA PRO A 73 -5.56 -14.49 3.87
C PRO A 73 -4.04 -14.46 4.10
N PRO A 74 -3.25 -15.33 3.46
CA PRO A 74 -1.80 -15.27 3.55
C PRO A 74 -1.29 -14.02 2.85
N ALA A 75 -0.15 -13.49 3.28
CA ALA A 75 0.47 -12.34 2.61
C ALA A 75 0.93 -12.71 1.19
N MET A 76 1.44 -13.93 1.06
CA MET A 76 1.74 -14.62 -0.18
C MET A 76 1.41 -16.10 0.00
N GLY A 77 0.70 -16.73 -0.93
CA GLY A 77 0.39 -18.16 -0.85
C GLY A 77 -1.02 -18.50 -1.28
N ALA A 78 -1.38 -19.75 -1.09
CA ALA A 78 -2.75 -20.20 -1.26
C ALA A 78 -3.54 -20.20 0.06
N ALA A 79 -4.84 -19.95 -0.03
CA ALA A 79 -5.73 -19.74 1.11
C ALA A 79 -7.08 -20.43 0.93
N GLY A 80 -7.88 -20.44 1.99
CA GLY A 80 -9.23 -20.99 2.01
C GLY A 80 -9.28 -22.46 1.56
N ASP A 81 -10.38 -22.84 0.92
CA ASP A 81 -10.63 -24.22 0.49
C ASP A 81 -9.64 -24.69 -0.61
N ARG A 82 -8.91 -23.75 -1.22
CA ARG A 82 -7.96 -24.01 -2.31
C ARG A 82 -6.51 -24.07 -1.85
N ALA A 83 -6.24 -23.94 -0.55
CA ALA A 83 -4.88 -23.97 0.01
C ALA A 83 -4.11 -25.27 -0.33
N ALA A 84 -4.80 -26.41 -0.38
CA ALA A 84 -4.22 -27.70 -0.75
C ALA A 84 -4.08 -27.89 -2.27
N GLU A 85 -4.90 -27.20 -3.06
CA GLU A 85 -4.93 -27.33 -4.53
C GLU A 85 -3.87 -26.46 -5.20
N TRP A 86 -3.59 -25.28 -4.65
CA TRP A 86 -2.72 -24.26 -5.25
C TRP A 86 -1.38 -24.16 -4.49
N SER A 87 -0.72 -25.31 -4.28
CA SER A 87 0.56 -25.41 -3.56
C SER A 87 1.78 -25.36 -4.49
N GLY A 88 2.93 -24.92 -3.99
CA GLY A 88 4.20 -24.88 -4.74
C GLY A 88 4.52 -23.49 -5.31
N GLU A 89 5.06 -23.45 -6.52
CA GLU A 89 5.55 -22.25 -7.22
C GLU A 89 4.40 -21.32 -7.65
N THR A 90 3.19 -21.87 -7.82
CA THR A 90 1.92 -21.14 -7.96
C THR A 90 1.49 -20.43 -6.67
N SER A 91 2.14 -20.70 -5.52
CA SER A 91 1.88 -20.01 -4.25
C SER A 91 2.54 -18.63 -4.14
N ARG A 92 2.87 -17.97 -5.25
CA ARG A 92 3.33 -16.57 -5.28
C ARG A 92 2.18 -15.56 -5.26
N LEU A 93 0.94 -16.02 -5.23
CA LEU A 93 -0.25 -15.15 -5.22
C LEU A 93 -0.29 -14.28 -3.96
N SER A 94 -0.56 -13.00 -4.16
CA SER A 94 -0.82 -12.03 -3.09
C SER A 94 -2.11 -12.37 -2.36
N GLY A 95 -2.18 -12.01 -1.08
CA GLY A 95 -3.42 -12.05 -0.29
C GLY A 95 -4.60 -11.33 -0.95
N PHE A 96 -4.34 -10.31 -1.79
CA PHE A 96 -5.40 -9.58 -2.49
C PHE A 96 -6.21 -10.45 -3.47
N VAL A 97 -5.61 -11.49 -4.06
CA VAL A 97 -6.32 -12.41 -4.97
C VAL A 97 -7.45 -13.12 -4.23
N TRP A 98 -7.19 -13.53 -2.98
CA TRP A 98 -8.17 -14.21 -2.12
C TRP A 98 -9.26 -13.27 -1.60
N LEU A 99 -8.95 -11.98 -1.54
CA LEU A 99 -9.85 -10.96 -1.05
C LEU A 99 -10.83 -10.45 -2.13
N LEU A 100 -10.59 -10.71 -3.43
CA LEU A 100 -11.40 -10.20 -4.55
C LEU A 100 -12.92 -10.33 -4.35
N PRO A 101 -13.48 -11.49 -3.93
CA PRO A 101 -14.92 -11.64 -3.69
C PRO A 101 -15.48 -10.68 -2.63
N TYR A 102 -14.62 -10.22 -1.72
CA TYR A 102 -14.99 -9.50 -0.50
C TYR A 102 -14.84 -7.98 -0.64
N PHE A 103 -14.38 -7.48 -1.79
CA PHE A 103 -14.36 -6.05 -2.13
C PHE A 103 -14.89 -5.77 -3.55
N GLU A 104 -15.98 -6.45 -3.93
CA GLU A 104 -16.71 -6.20 -5.19
C GLU A 104 -15.96 -6.59 -6.48
N GLN A 105 -15.05 -7.56 -6.42
CA GLN A 105 -14.33 -8.10 -7.58
C GLN A 105 -14.65 -9.59 -7.84
N GLN A 106 -15.91 -9.99 -7.65
CA GLN A 106 -16.36 -11.39 -7.84
C GLN A 106 -16.14 -11.89 -9.28
N GLU A 107 -16.44 -11.08 -10.28
CA GLU A 107 -16.28 -11.47 -11.70
C GLU A 107 -14.81 -11.79 -12.03
N LEU A 108 -13.89 -10.96 -11.54
CA LEU A 108 -12.45 -11.17 -11.73
C LEU A 108 -11.97 -12.45 -11.02
N TRP A 109 -12.48 -12.74 -9.82
CA TRP A 109 -12.20 -13.98 -9.11
C TRP A 109 -12.67 -15.21 -9.90
N ASP A 110 -13.88 -15.18 -10.46
CA ASP A 110 -14.44 -16.30 -11.21
C ASP A 110 -13.63 -16.58 -12.50
N GLU A 111 -13.11 -15.54 -13.17
CA GLU A 111 -12.20 -15.68 -14.31
C GLU A 111 -10.88 -16.36 -13.93
N ILE A 112 -10.26 -15.96 -12.80
CA ILE A 112 -9.02 -16.54 -12.29
C ILE A 112 -9.21 -18.02 -11.93
N VAL A 113 -10.28 -18.34 -11.23
CA VAL A 113 -10.60 -19.72 -10.84
C VAL A 113 -10.93 -20.59 -12.06
N ALA A 114 -11.60 -20.03 -13.07
CA ALA A 114 -11.87 -20.75 -14.31
C ALA A 114 -10.58 -21.14 -15.04
N ALA A 115 -9.60 -20.24 -15.10
CA ALA A 115 -8.30 -20.52 -15.70
C ALA A 115 -7.55 -21.64 -14.96
N ALA A 116 -7.61 -21.64 -13.62
CA ALA A 116 -6.96 -22.66 -12.80
C ALA A 116 -7.49 -24.09 -13.06
N LYS A 117 -8.74 -24.25 -13.52
CA LYS A 117 -9.31 -25.56 -13.87
C LYS A 117 -8.80 -26.10 -15.21
N SER A 118 -8.21 -25.24 -16.04
CA SER A 118 -7.74 -25.60 -17.38
C SER A 118 -6.28 -26.04 -17.40
N ASP A 119 -5.49 -25.64 -16.41
CA ASP A 119 -4.07 -26.00 -16.28
C ASP A 119 -3.88 -27.08 -15.20
N SER A 120 -3.02 -28.06 -15.46
CA SER A 120 -2.76 -29.18 -14.55
C SER A 120 -1.84 -28.79 -13.37
N LEU A 121 -1.39 -27.54 -13.31
CA LEU A 121 -0.38 -27.01 -12.38
C LEU A 121 -0.89 -25.93 -11.42
N GLY A 122 -2.15 -25.48 -11.54
CA GLY A 122 -2.75 -24.43 -10.68
C GLY A 122 -3.19 -23.20 -11.47
N VAL A 123 -3.34 -22.06 -10.78
CA VAL A 123 -3.63 -20.75 -11.41
C VAL A 123 -2.44 -20.30 -12.26
N PRO A 124 -2.66 -19.56 -13.38
CA PRO A 124 -1.59 -18.85 -14.06
C PRO A 124 -0.72 -18.06 -13.09
N LEU A 125 0.60 -18.11 -13.29
CA LEU A 125 1.55 -17.41 -12.42
C LEU A 125 1.30 -15.90 -12.45
N PRO A 126 1.53 -15.18 -11.33
CA PRO A 126 1.34 -13.72 -11.27
C PRO A 126 2.23 -12.92 -12.24
N ASP A 127 3.25 -13.55 -12.82
CA ASP A 127 4.16 -12.99 -13.80
C ASP A 127 3.85 -13.41 -15.25
N ASP A 128 2.72 -14.09 -15.48
CA ASP A 128 2.21 -14.41 -16.82
C ASP A 128 1.61 -13.17 -17.49
N GLU A 129 2.35 -12.60 -18.45
CA GLU A 129 1.94 -11.42 -19.23
C GLU A 129 0.77 -11.70 -20.20
N VAL A 130 0.51 -12.97 -20.53
CA VAL A 130 -0.56 -13.36 -21.44
C VAL A 130 -1.91 -13.38 -20.71
N PHE A 131 -1.90 -13.61 -19.40
CA PHE A 131 -3.11 -13.71 -18.61
C PHE A 131 -3.73 -12.33 -18.32
N GLU A 132 -4.74 -11.95 -19.10
CA GLU A 132 -5.41 -10.65 -19.04
C GLU A 132 -5.89 -10.23 -17.65
N PRO A 133 -6.44 -11.11 -16.78
CA PRO A 133 -6.87 -10.73 -15.44
C PRO A 133 -5.80 -10.05 -14.58
N TRP A 134 -4.51 -10.38 -14.76
CA TRP A 134 -3.40 -9.71 -14.04
C TRP A 134 -3.12 -8.28 -14.52
N ARG A 135 -3.71 -7.89 -15.65
CA ARG A 135 -3.52 -6.59 -16.30
C ARG A 135 -4.67 -5.64 -16.04
N ARG A 136 -5.79 -6.14 -15.50
CA ARG A 136 -6.99 -5.34 -15.20
C ARG A 136 -6.76 -4.48 -13.95
N PRO A 137 -6.88 -3.13 -14.04
CA PRO A 137 -6.74 -2.27 -12.89
C PRO A 137 -7.93 -2.45 -11.93
N ILE A 138 -7.63 -2.40 -10.63
CA ILE A 138 -8.63 -2.47 -9.55
C ILE A 138 -8.56 -1.15 -8.80
N ASP A 139 -9.63 -0.36 -8.88
CA ASP A 139 -9.66 1.01 -8.32
C ASP A 139 -9.43 1.03 -6.80
N THR A 140 -9.97 0.06 -6.06
CA THR A 140 -9.74 -0.08 -4.61
C THR A 140 -8.26 -0.33 -4.25
N LEU A 141 -7.45 -0.83 -5.19
CA LEU A 141 -6.01 -1.04 -4.98
C LEU A 141 -5.14 0.15 -5.42
N GLN A 142 -5.73 1.19 -6.00
CA GLN A 142 -4.99 2.38 -6.44
C GLN A 142 -5.16 3.54 -5.46
N CYS A 143 -4.07 4.26 -5.18
CA CYS A 143 -4.16 5.53 -4.46
C CYS A 143 -4.20 6.70 -5.48
N PRO A 144 -5.18 7.63 -5.43
CA PRO A 144 -5.30 8.72 -6.41
C PRO A 144 -4.13 9.72 -6.43
N THR A 145 -3.26 9.68 -5.42
CA THR A 145 -2.04 10.52 -5.35
C THR A 145 -0.82 9.83 -5.96
N SER A 146 -0.76 8.51 -5.97
CA SER A 146 0.32 7.79 -6.63
C SER A 146 0.03 7.70 -8.13
N LEU A 147 0.66 8.58 -8.89
CA LEU A 147 0.61 8.52 -10.35
C LEU A 147 1.51 7.38 -10.81
N ARG A 148 0.91 6.30 -11.29
CA ARG A 148 1.59 5.30 -12.12
C ARG A 148 1.24 5.60 -13.57
N GLU A 149 2.24 5.70 -14.46
CA GLU A 149 1.91 5.76 -15.89
C GLU A 149 1.30 4.42 -16.32
N SER A 150 0.06 4.46 -16.81
CA SER A 150 -0.67 3.26 -17.25
C SER A 150 -0.07 2.58 -18.49
N ASN A 151 0.87 3.22 -19.17
CA ASN A 151 1.24 2.88 -20.55
C ASN A 151 2.53 2.07 -20.70
N SER A 152 3.23 1.73 -19.60
CA SER A 152 4.50 1.00 -19.66
C SER A 152 4.54 -0.29 -18.84
N ALA A 153 3.52 -0.57 -18.03
CA ALA A 153 3.49 -1.78 -17.22
C ALA A 153 2.69 -2.88 -17.91
N ALA A 154 3.29 -4.07 -18.04
CA ALA A 154 2.58 -5.26 -18.53
C ALA A 154 1.40 -5.65 -17.62
N PHE A 155 1.43 -5.23 -16.35
CA PHE A 155 0.50 -5.62 -15.28
C PHE A 155 -0.16 -4.42 -14.58
N ALA A 156 -1.32 -4.66 -13.98
CA ALA A 156 -1.93 -3.75 -13.02
C ALA A 156 -1.18 -3.79 -11.68
N GLY A 157 -1.01 -2.62 -11.04
CA GLY A 157 -0.29 -2.48 -9.78
C GLY A 157 -1.19 -2.37 -8.55
N THR A 158 -0.56 -2.20 -7.38
CA THR A 158 -1.24 -1.88 -6.12
C THR A 158 -0.46 -0.80 -5.35
N ASN A 159 -1.17 0.00 -4.56
CA ASN A 159 -0.61 0.95 -3.59
C ASN A 159 -0.83 0.53 -2.15
N TYR A 160 -1.35 -0.66 -1.91
CA TYR A 160 -1.56 -1.21 -0.58
C TYR A 160 -0.89 -2.57 -0.46
N THR A 161 -0.51 -2.93 0.76
CA THR A 161 0.41 -4.04 0.99
C THR A 161 0.28 -4.60 2.41
N PHE A 162 0.65 -5.86 2.60
CA PHE A 162 0.47 -6.57 3.88
C PHE A 162 1.65 -6.35 4.82
N CYS A 163 1.34 -6.17 6.11
CA CYS A 163 2.34 -6.06 7.18
C CYS A 163 2.78 -7.46 7.62
N ILE A 164 4.10 -7.72 7.56
CA ILE A 164 4.70 -8.97 8.05
C ILE A 164 5.38 -8.82 9.42
N GLY A 165 5.23 -7.67 10.05
CA GLY A 165 5.91 -7.30 11.31
C GLY A 165 7.34 -6.81 11.08
N ASP A 166 8.23 -7.01 12.04
CA ASP A 166 9.60 -6.49 12.02
C ASP A 166 10.64 -7.57 11.63
N VAL A 167 10.27 -8.50 10.75
CA VAL A 167 11.19 -9.52 10.21
C VAL A 167 11.86 -9.08 8.92
N THR A 168 13.12 -9.46 8.78
CA THR A 168 13.92 -9.28 7.55
C THR A 168 14.27 -10.58 6.85
N ARG A 169 14.09 -11.74 7.52
CA ARG A 169 14.59 -13.05 7.10
C ARG A 169 13.48 -14.08 6.91
N GLN A 170 13.72 -14.99 5.98
CA GLN A 170 12.78 -16.07 5.62
C GLN A 170 11.39 -15.52 5.30
N ILE A 171 11.30 -14.34 4.69
CA ILE A 171 10.04 -13.63 4.48
C ILE A 171 9.04 -14.49 3.70
N HIS A 172 9.51 -15.17 2.64
CA HIS A 172 8.68 -16.01 1.77
C HIS A 172 8.45 -17.43 2.29
N HIS A 173 9.14 -17.81 3.37
CA HIS A 173 9.08 -19.12 4.01
C HIS A 173 9.01 -18.97 5.53
N ALA A 174 8.10 -18.11 5.98
CA ALA A 174 7.99 -17.75 7.39
C ALA A 174 7.72 -19.03 8.21
N PRO A 175 8.59 -19.37 9.19
CA PRO A 175 8.37 -20.56 10.01
C PRO A 175 7.40 -20.31 11.16
N VAL A 176 7.16 -19.04 11.50
CA VAL A 176 6.28 -18.58 12.58
C VAL A 176 5.74 -17.20 12.22
N GLN A 177 4.57 -16.87 12.73
CA GLN A 177 3.94 -15.57 12.56
C GLN A 177 4.68 -14.49 13.37
N ARG A 178 4.98 -13.33 12.75
CA ARG A 178 5.43 -12.13 13.46
C ARG A 178 4.42 -10.99 13.39
N GLY A 179 4.02 -10.60 12.18
CA GLY A 179 2.91 -9.67 11.96
C GLY A 179 1.56 -10.36 11.89
N ALA A 180 0.49 -9.60 11.64
CA ALA A 180 -0.83 -10.20 11.41
C ALA A 180 -0.83 -11.14 10.19
N PHE A 181 0.00 -10.83 9.19
CA PHE A 181 0.16 -11.61 7.97
C PHE A 181 1.56 -12.21 7.89
N ALA A 182 1.67 -13.35 7.20
CA ALA A 182 2.92 -13.99 6.86
C ALA A 182 2.79 -14.73 5.52
N CYS A 183 3.90 -14.94 4.82
CA CYS A 183 3.89 -15.74 3.60
C CYS A 183 3.73 -17.22 3.95
N ARG A 184 2.82 -17.90 3.25
CA ARG A 184 2.55 -19.35 3.31
C ARG A 184 2.07 -19.86 4.68
N LEU A 185 1.77 -18.96 5.61
CA LEU A 185 1.13 -19.28 6.88
C LEU A 185 -0.30 -18.73 6.88
N LEU A 186 -1.23 -19.56 7.31
CA LEU A 186 -2.61 -19.15 7.57
C LEU A 186 -2.71 -18.78 9.04
N THR A 187 -2.76 -17.48 9.30
CA THR A 187 -2.90 -16.90 10.65
C THR A 187 -4.37 -16.68 10.97
N ARG A 188 -4.73 -16.50 12.23
CA ARG A 188 -6.12 -16.26 12.67
C ARG A 188 -6.20 -14.95 13.45
N MET A 189 -7.40 -14.39 13.55
CA MET A 189 -7.58 -13.18 14.38
C MET A 189 -7.21 -13.45 15.85
N ASP A 190 -7.45 -14.67 16.33
CA ASP A 190 -7.09 -15.12 17.69
C ASP A 190 -5.57 -15.19 17.94
N ASP A 191 -4.76 -15.26 16.89
CA ASP A 191 -3.30 -15.28 17.01
C ASP A 191 -2.72 -13.87 17.28
N ILE A 192 -3.54 -12.82 17.12
CA ILE A 192 -3.16 -11.42 17.37
C ILE A 192 -3.36 -11.09 18.86
N ARG A 193 -2.38 -11.51 19.67
CA ARG A 193 -2.37 -11.36 21.14
C ARG A 193 -2.07 -9.94 21.61
N ASP A 194 -1.42 -9.12 20.79
CA ASP A 194 -1.12 -7.71 21.11
C ASP A 194 -2.35 -6.78 20.94
N GLY A 195 -3.43 -7.33 20.39
CA GLY A 195 -4.71 -6.67 20.22
C GLY A 195 -4.92 -6.14 18.79
N THR A 196 -6.09 -6.42 18.22
CA THR A 196 -6.42 -6.05 16.84
C THR A 196 -6.43 -4.55 16.58
N THR A 197 -6.66 -3.75 17.62
CA THR A 197 -6.61 -2.27 17.55
C THR A 197 -5.19 -1.71 17.54
N ASN A 198 -4.19 -2.54 17.86
CA ASN A 198 -2.79 -2.16 18.02
C ASN A 198 -1.87 -2.83 17.00
N THR A 199 -2.34 -3.86 16.30
CA THR A 199 -1.58 -4.50 15.22
C THR A 199 -1.97 -3.94 13.85
N VAL A 200 -0.99 -3.47 13.09
CA VAL A 200 -1.12 -3.03 11.71
C VAL A 200 -1.26 -4.25 10.80
N GLY A 201 -2.24 -4.21 9.90
CA GLY A 201 -2.47 -5.25 8.91
C GLY A 201 -2.07 -4.84 7.50
N LEU A 202 -2.53 -3.66 7.07
CA LEU A 202 -2.29 -3.13 5.73
C LEU A 202 -1.64 -1.75 5.81
N GLY A 203 -0.81 -1.42 4.83
CA GLY A 203 -0.17 -0.12 4.71
C GLY A 203 -0.09 0.36 3.27
N GLU A 204 0.01 1.67 3.10
CA GLU A 204 0.32 2.27 1.81
C GLU A 204 1.74 1.95 1.35
N ILE A 205 1.92 1.79 0.04
CA ILE A 205 3.22 1.76 -0.61
C ILE A 205 3.27 2.78 -1.73
N GLY A 206 4.36 3.54 -1.73
CA GLY A 206 4.61 4.53 -2.76
C GLY A 206 5.09 3.85 -4.03
N ALA A 207 4.19 3.63 -4.99
CA ALA A 207 4.60 3.31 -6.36
C ALA A 207 5.20 4.58 -6.97
N ALA A 208 6.53 4.71 -6.90
CA ALA A 208 7.22 5.88 -7.39
C ALA A 208 7.24 5.90 -8.93
N GLN A 209 6.86 7.03 -9.53
CA GLN A 209 6.98 7.23 -10.98
C GLN A 209 8.47 7.36 -11.39
N ASP A 210 9.27 7.96 -10.52
CA ASP A 210 10.73 8.03 -10.63
C ASP A 210 11.35 6.91 -9.78
N LEU A 211 12.01 5.96 -10.45
CA LEU A 211 12.71 4.84 -9.80
C LEU A 211 13.73 5.33 -8.75
N ALA A 212 14.29 6.53 -8.92
CA ALA A 212 15.26 7.08 -8.00
C ALA A 212 14.65 7.50 -6.65
N LEU A 213 13.34 7.60 -6.49
CA LEU A 213 12.72 7.95 -5.21
C LEU A 213 12.91 6.83 -4.18
N ALA A 214 13.26 7.20 -2.94
CA ALA A 214 13.43 6.31 -1.78
C ALA A 214 12.12 5.67 -1.26
N ARG A 215 11.16 5.47 -2.17
CA ARG A 215 9.91 4.71 -1.99
C ARG A 215 9.86 3.48 -2.88
N HIS A 216 10.82 3.38 -3.81
CA HIS A 216 11.18 2.18 -4.52
C HIS A 216 12.01 1.24 -3.61
N PHE A 217 12.80 0.33 -4.16
CA PHE A 217 13.69 -0.53 -3.40
C PHE A 217 15.01 -0.82 -4.13
N ALA A 218 16.10 -0.80 -3.36
CA ALA A 218 17.42 -1.20 -3.81
C ALA A 218 17.54 -2.72 -3.82
N ILE A 219 18.31 -3.29 -4.76
CA ILE A 219 18.57 -4.74 -4.87
C ILE A 219 20.06 -5.03 -4.66
N ASN A 220 20.46 -6.29 -4.58
CA ASN A 220 21.86 -6.71 -4.40
C ASN A 220 22.55 -6.06 -3.19
N GLN A 221 21.79 -5.73 -2.14
CA GLN A 221 22.34 -5.16 -0.92
C GLN A 221 23.04 -6.25 -0.08
N PRO A 222 24.05 -5.88 0.73
CA PRO A 222 24.79 -6.86 1.53
C PRO A 222 23.88 -7.50 2.58
N ALA A 223 24.10 -8.78 2.86
CA ALA A 223 23.31 -9.53 3.85
C ALA A 223 23.41 -8.95 5.27
N THR A 224 24.43 -8.12 5.56
CA THR A 224 24.57 -7.37 6.80
C THR A 224 23.38 -6.44 7.08
N SER A 225 22.72 -5.94 6.03
CA SER A 225 21.50 -5.12 6.16
C SER A 225 20.32 -5.85 6.81
N LEU A 226 20.31 -7.19 6.81
CA LEU A 226 19.31 -7.99 7.53
C LEU A 226 19.53 -7.97 9.06
N ASP A 227 20.78 -7.76 9.50
CA ASP A 227 21.18 -7.65 10.91
C ASP A 227 21.23 -6.21 11.40
N ARG A 228 21.46 -5.27 10.47
CA ARG A 228 21.64 -3.85 10.75
C ARG A 228 20.83 -3.03 9.75
N PRO A 229 19.50 -2.91 9.95
CA PRO A 229 18.61 -2.17 9.06
C PRO A 229 19.02 -0.72 8.79
N ILE A 230 19.80 -0.10 9.68
CA ILE A 230 20.40 1.22 9.46
C ILE A 230 21.21 1.34 8.16
N GLU A 231 21.84 0.25 7.69
CA GLU A 231 22.59 0.21 6.43
C GLU A 231 21.69 0.49 5.21
N CYS A 232 20.37 0.30 5.36
CA CYS A 232 19.40 0.64 4.34
C CYS A 232 19.34 2.14 4.04
N PHE A 233 19.85 3.02 4.91
CA PHE A 233 19.97 4.45 4.61
C PHE A 233 21.21 4.78 3.75
N ASP A 234 22.23 3.92 3.72
CA ASP A 234 23.48 4.16 3.00
C ASP A 234 23.30 4.04 1.47
N VAL A 235 22.21 3.41 1.03
CA VAL A 235 21.82 3.30 -0.38
C VAL A 235 21.27 4.60 -0.95
N CYS A 236 20.96 5.59 -0.10
CA CYS A 236 20.42 6.89 -0.48
C CYS A 236 21.53 7.91 -0.81
N ASP A 237 21.18 8.92 -1.60
CA ASP A 237 22.05 10.06 -1.88
C ASP A 237 22.24 10.89 -0.60
N SER A 238 23.48 11.03 -0.15
CA SER A 238 23.81 11.75 1.10
C SER A 238 23.38 13.22 1.12
N LYS A 239 23.18 13.83 -0.06
CA LYS A 239 22.69 15.22 -0.18
C LYS A 239 21.20 15.30 -0.40
N ARG A 240 20.57 14.22 -0.87
CA ARG A 240 19.13 14.13 -1.16
C ARG A 240 18.60 12.78 -0.66
N PRO A 241 18.39 12.61 0.66
CA PRO A 241 18.03 11.32 1.25
C PRO A 241 16.69 10.74 0.75
N SER A 242 15.82 11.58 0.19
CA SER A 242 14.59 11.16 -0.49
C SER A 242 14.83 10.43 -1.82
N LEU A 243 16.08 10.34 -2.27
CA LEU A 243 16.49 9.68 -3.50
C LEU A 243 17.56 8.61 -3.23
N TYR A 244 17.49 7.51 -3.95
CA TYR A 244 18.57 6.54 -4.06
C TYR A 244 19.81 7.17 -4.72
N ALA A 245 21.00 6.76 -4.27
CA ALA A 245 22.24 7.16 -4.90
C ALA A 245 22.30 6.60 -6.33
N LYS A 246 22.91 7.34 -7.27
CA LYS A 246 23.02 6.90 -8.68
C LYS A 246 23.77 5.58 -8.87
N THR A 247 24.62 5.22 -7.91
CA THR A 247 25.39 3.97 -7.91
C THR A 247 24.61 2.80 -7.32
N THR A 248 23.49 3.06 -6.65
CA THR A 248 22.67 2.03 -6.02
C THR A 248 21.92 1.25 -7.11
N PRO A 249 22.11 -0.07 -7.20
CA PRO A 249 21.33 -0.89 -8.11
C PRO A 249 19.87 -0.96 -7.60
N LEU A 250 18.94 -0.60 -8.48
CA LEU A 250 17.50 -0.61 -8.22
C LEU A 250 16.85 -1.70 -9.04
N ASN A 251 15.71 -2.20 -8.58
CA ASN A 251 14.90 -3.11 -9.39
C ASN A 251 14.30 -2.36 -10.59
N ASP A 252 14.11 -3.04 -11.71
CA ASP A 252 13.45 -2.47 -12.89
C ASP A 252 11.95 -2.21 -12.64
N HIS A 253 11.36 -2.94 -11.69
CA HIS A 253 9.95 -2.87 -11.33
C HIS A 253 9.74 -2.26 -9.95
N VAL A 254 8.91 -1.22 -9.88
CA VAL A 254 8.58 -0.52 -8.63
C VAL A 254 7.84 -1.39 -7.62
N ARG A 255 7.81 -0.95 -6.36
CA ARG A 255 6.91 -1.55 -5.37
C ARG A 255 5.47 -1.49 -5.86
N GLY A 256 4.71 -2.56 -5.61
CA GLY A 256 3.35 -2.71 -6.14
C GLY A 256 3.29 -2.91 -7.65
N TYR A 257 4.35 -3.41 -8.30
CA TYR A 257 4.36 -3.60 -9.76
C TYR A 257 3.22 -4.51 -10.25
N ARG A 258 2.98 -5.61 -9.54
CA ARG A 258 1.93 -6.59 -9.82
C ARG A 258 1.05 -6.75 -8.58
N TRP A 259 -0.24 -6.46 -8.70
CA TRP A 259 -1.16 -6.57 -7.57
C TRP A 259 -1.38 -8.03 -7.12
N ALA A 260 -1.33 -8.97 -8.08
CA ALA A 260 -1.56 -10.40 -7.84
C ALA A 260 -0.33 -11.12 -7.27
N GLU A 261 0.83 -10.46 -7.20
CA GLU A 261 2.08 -11.07 -6.76
C GLU A 261 2.41 -10.70 -5.31
N GLY A 262 2.55 -11.70 -4.45
CA GLY A 262 2.86 -11.54 -3.02
C GLY A 262 4.35 -11.35 -2.69
N ALA A 263 5.21 -11.13 -3.68
CA ALA A 263 6.66 -10.97 -3.49
C ALA A 263 6.97 -9.78 -2.57
N ALA A 264 8.03 -9.87 -1.75
CA ALA A 264 8.26 -8.90 -0.69
C ALA A 264 8.52 -7.49 -1.23
N GLY A 265 9.26 -7.40 -2.33
CA GLY A 265 9.50 -6.14 -3.04
C GLY A 265 8.22 -5.50 -3.57
N TYR A 266 7.17 -6.26 -3.86
CA TYR A 266 5.93 -5.73 -4.44
C TYR A 266 4.79 -5.57 -3.45
N ALA A 267 4.59 -6.52 -2.55
CA ALA A 267 3.33 -6.70 -1.82
C ALA A 267 3.45 -6.80 -0.28
N LEU A 268 4.65 -6.63 0.28
CA LEU A 268 4.88 -6.74 1.73
C LEU A 268 5.64 -5.53 2.26
N PHE A 269 5.47 -5.25 3.54
CA PHE A 269 6.29 -4.28 4.28
C PHE A 269 6.56 -4.75 5.70
N ASN A 270 7.67 -4.29 6.26
CA ASN A 270 8.04 -4.47 7.65
C ASN A 270 8.05 -3.15 8.43
N THR A 271 7.84 -3.25 9.74
CA THR A 271 7.73 -2.10 10.66
C THR A 271 9.05 -1.78 11.35
N ILE A 272 10.14 -1.77 10.58
CA ILE A 272 11.51 -1.59 11.09
C ILE A 272 11.94 -0.14 10.97
N LEU A 273 11.93 0.38 9.74
CA LEU A 273 12.26 1.76 9.47
C LEU A 273 10.98 2.61 9.45
N PRO A 274 11.06 3.89 9.83
CA PRO A 274 9.89 4.76 9.85
C PRO A 274 9.27 4.91 8.45
N PRO A 275 8.01 5.35 8.35
CA PRO A 275 7.35 5.59 7.08
C PRO A 275 8.17 6.45 6.12
N ASN A 276 8.03 6.19 4.81
CA ASN A 276 8.77 6.87 3.75
C ASN A 276 10.31 6.70 3.81
N SER A 277 10.81 5.72 4.56
CA SER A 277 12.21 5.29 4.53
C SER A 277 12.54 4.46 3.28
N PRO A 278 13.83 4.38 2.89
CA PRO A 278 14.27 3.49 1.83
C PRO A 278 13.93 2.03 2.12
N SER A 279 13.75 1.26 1.05
CA SER A 279 13.72 -0.20 1.10
C SER A 279 14.99 -0.80 0.45
N CYS A 280 15.46 -1.92 0.98
CA CYS A 280 16.66 -2.61 0.54
C CYS A 280 16.45 -4.13 0.58
N ALA A 281 16.63 -4.75 -0.58
CA ALA A 281 16.53 -6.18 -0.80
C ALA A 281 17.93 -6.79 -0.88
N VAL A 282 18.12 -7.91 -0.19
CA VAL A 282 19.40 -8.63 -0.18
C VAL A 282 19.45 -9.62 -1.33
N GLY A 283 20.45 -9.45 -2.18
CA GLY A 283 20.63 -10.28 -3.38
C GLY A 283 19.60 -9.98 -4.47
N GLY A 284 18.73 -10.94 -4.75
CA GLY A 284 17.88 -11.02 -5.96
C GLY A 284 16.90 -9.87 -6.19
N ARG A 285 15.91 -10.11 -7.06
CA ARG A 285 15.00 -9.06 -7.55
C ARG A 285 13.90 -8.75 -6.55
N ASP A 286 12.86 -9.55 -6.44
CA ASP A 286 11.59 -9.14 -5.81
C ASP A 286 11.10 -10.07 -4.70
N ALA A 287 11.36 -11.38 -4.81
CA ALA A 287 11.05 -12.38 -3.81
C ALA A 287 12.29 -12.75 -2.99
N VAL A 288 12.82 -11.79 -2.24
CA VAL A 288 13.99 -11.97 -1.37
C VAL A 288 13.80 -11.34 0.01
N ASP A 289 14.70 -11.69 0.93
CA ASP A 289 14.80 -11.11 2.24
C ASP A 289 15.29 -9.66 2.18
N GLY A 290 14.86 -8.82 3.12
CA GLY A 290 15.18 -7.40 3.10
C GLY A 290 14.38 -6.54 4.07
N VAL A 291 14.65 -5.25 4.03
CA VAL A 291 13.91 -4.21 4.73
C VAL A 291 13.02 -3.51 3.72
N TYR A 292 11.71 -3.56 3.95
CA TYR A 292 10.69 -3.05 3.04
C TYR A 292 9.81 -2.07 3.80
N SER A 293 10.11 -0.78 3.67
CA SER A 293 9.44 0.27 4.41
C SER A 293 8.05 0.58 3.85
N VAL A 294 7.11 0.99 4.67
CA VAL A 294 5.83 1.58 4.22
C VAL A 294 6.09 2.94 3.56
N GLY A 295 5.24 3.39 2.63
CA GLY A 295 5.44 4.70 1.99
C GLY A 295 4.19 5.23 1.31
N SER A 296 4.07 6.56 1.20
CA SER A 296 2.90 7.19 0.60
C SER A 296 3.26 8.45 -0.14
N SER A 297 2.52 8.78 -1.19
CA SER A 297 2.66 10.08 -1.86
C SER A 297 2.05 11.24 -1.07
N HIS A 298 1.31 10.95 -0.01
CA HIS A 298 0.82 11.94 0.92
C HIS A 298 1.96 12.59 1.73
N PRO A 299 1.88 13.88 2.07
CA PRO A 299 2.90 14.55 2.86
C PRO A 299 2.86 14.12 4.33
N GLY A 300 4.03 13.84 4.90
CA GLY A 300 4.26 13.73 6.34
C GLY A 300 3.90 12.38 6.98
N GLY A 301 3.56 11.37 6.20
CA GLY A 301 3.20 10.06 6.73
C GLY A 301 2.50 9.15 5.73
N VAL A 302 1.91 8.09 6.26
CA VAL A 302 1.21 7.04 5.51
C VAL A 302 -0.09 6.66 6.19
N GLN A 303 -1.08 6.23 5.40
CA GLN A 303 -2.25 5.57 5.96
C GLN A 303 -1.96 4.08 6.19
N VAL A 304 -2.39 3.56 7.35
CA VAL A 304 -2.36 2.14 7.67
C VAL A 304 -3.72 1.68 8.16
N ALA A 305 -4.11 0.46 7.82
CA ALA A 305 -5.25 -0.21 8.42
C ALA A 305 -4.76 -1.12 9.55
N MET A 306 -5.38 -0.98 10.71
CA MET A 306 -5.24 -1.86 11.85
C MET A 306 -6.07 -3.13 11.65
N MET A 307 -5.79 -4.17 12.42
CA MET A 307 -6.51 -5.44 12.34
C MET A 307 -7.97 -5.38 12.85
N ASP A 308 -8.36 -4.32 13.55
CA ASP A 308 -9.78 -3.99 13.86
C ASP A 308 -10.50 -3.24 12.72
N ALA A 309 -9.85 -3.14 11.56
CA ALA A 309 -10.27 -2.36 10.41
C ALA A 309 -10.32 -0.84 10.64
N SER A 310 -9.85 -0.29 11.76
CA SER A 310 -9.66 1.15 11.88
C SER A 310 -8.50 1.60 10.97
N VAL A 311 -8.59 2.80 10.41
CA VAL A 311 -7.53 3.37 9.57
C VAL A 311 -6.91 4.55 10.29
N ARG A 312 -5.59 4.59 10.34
CA ARG A 312 -4.82 5.60 11.07
C ARG A 312 -3.76 6.20 10.16
N PHE A 313 -3.46 7.48 10.38
CA PHE A 313 -2.33 8.14 9.75
C PHE A 313 -1.12 8.04 10.68
N ILE A 314 -0.04 7.45 10.18
CA ILE A 314 1.23 7.31 10.91
C ILE A 314 2.22 8.31 10.30
N THR A 315 2.77 9.17 11.15
CA THR A 315 3.70 10.22 10.72
C THR A 315 5.08 9.64 10.40
N ASP A 316 5.84 10.33 9.56
CA ASP A 316 7.24 9.99 9.27
C ASP A 316 8.12 10.07 10.54
N ASP A 317 7.73 10.90 11.52
CA ASP A 317 8.43 11.08 12.80
C ASP A 317 8.01 10.07 13.90
N VAL A 318 7.30 8.99 13.54
CA VAL A 318 6.93 7.95 14.51
C VAL A 318 8.20 7.34 15.14
N ASP A 319 8.13 7.03 16.44
CA ASP A 319 9.23 6.34 17.12
C ASP A 319 9.43 4.94 16.54
N ALA A 320 10.48 4.79 15.74
CA ALA A 320 10.94 3.53 15.14
C ALA A 320 12.15 2.91 15.87
N GLY A 321 12.44 3.37 17.09
CA GLY A 321 13.55 2.86 17.88
C GLY A 321 14.93 3.06 17.24
N ASP A 322 15.87 2.19 17.58
CA ASP A 322 17.23 2.22 17.06
C ASP A 322 17.36 1.24 15.86
N PRO A 323 17.47 1.74 14.62
CA PRO A 323 17.57 0.90 13.42
C PRO A 323 18.91 0.14 13.33
N SER A 324 19.85 0.35 14.25
CA SER A 324 21.08 -0.44 14.34
C SER A 324 20.91 -1.75 15.12
N GLN A 325 19.77 -1.93 15.80
CA GLN A 325 19.40 -3.18 16.47
C GLN A 325 19.10 -4.29 15.48
N THR A 326 19.35 -5.53 15.89
CA THR A 326 19.11 -6.70 15.07
C THR A 326 17.63 -7.13 15.14
N PRO A 327 16.94 -7.25 13.99
CA PRO A 327 15.60 -7.81 13.94
C PRO A 327 15.52 -9.22 14.56
N PRO A 328 14.39 -9.61 15.19
CA PRO A 328 14.23 -10.94 15.76
C PRO A 328 14.49 -12.04 14.74
N THR A 329 15.29 -13.04 15.11
CA THR A 329 15.54 -14.18 14.22
C THR A 329 14.35 -15.15 14.23
N PRO A 330 14.17 -15.94 13.16
CA PRO A 330 13.12 -16.95 13.13
C PRO A 330 13.18 -17.96 14.29
N GLU A 331 14.38 -18.25 14.82
CA GLU A 331 14.59 -19.09 16.00
C GLU A 331 14.00 -18.43 17.26
N GLN A 332 14.34 -17.17 17.52
CA GLN A 332 13.83 -16.41 18.68
C GLN A 332 12.30 -16.29 18.64
N LEU A 333 11.75 -16.11 17.44
CA LEU A 333 10.30 -16.04 17.26
C LEU A 333 9.61 -17.38 17.54
N ARG A 334 10.24 -18.53 17.26
CA ARG A 334 9.65 -19.84 17.59
C ARG A 334 9.62 -20.09 19.10
N ASP A 335 10.65 -19.66 19.81
CA ASP A 335 10.85 -20.02 21.21
C ASP A 335 10.20 -19.04 22.18
N GLU A 336 10.32 -17.72 21.94
CA GLU A 336 10.05 -16.69 22.95
C GLU A 336 9.10 -15.57 22.50
N HIS A 337 9.00 -15.30 21.19
CA HIS A 337 8.28 -14.13 20.64
C HIS A 337 8.68 -12.81 21.35
N PRO A 338 9.96 -12.40 21.28
CA PRO A 338 10.44 -11.22 22.00
C PRO A 338 9.74 -9.92 21.56
N PRO A 339 9.65 -8.90 22.43
CA PRO A 339 9.17 -7.57 22.04
C PRO A 339 9.95 -6.98 20.86
N SER A 340 9.35 -6.04 20.13
CA SER A 340 10.02 -5.37 19.02
C SER A 340 11.13 -4.42 19.53
N PRO A 341 12.32 -4.42 18.91
CA PRO A 341 13.36 -3.44 19.23
C PRO A 341 13.13 -2.07 18.55
N PHE A 342 12.13 -1.94 17.67
CA PHE A 342 11.94 -0.77 16.80
C PHE A 342 10.87 0.21 17.30
N GLY A 343 10.85 0.43 18.62
CA GLY A 343 9.97 1.42 19.25
C GLY A 343 8.48 1.17 18.99
N VAL A 344 7.68 2.23 19.05
CA VAL A 344 6.22 2.16 18.83
C VAL A 344 5.89 1.61 17.44
N TRP A 345 6.65 1.98 16.41
CA TRP A 345 6.41 1.51 15.05
C TRP A 345 6.60 0.00 14.92
N GLY A 346 7.69 -0.52 15.47
CA GLY A 346 7.97 -1.94 15.58
C GLY A 346 6.84 -2.69 16.27
N SER A 347 6.45 -2.22 17.46
CA SER A 347 5.38 -2.81 18.25
C SER A 347 4.02 -2.78 17.56
N LEU A 348 3.74 -1.78 16.72
CA LEU A 348 2.51 -1.75 15.92
C LEU A 348 2.48 -2.85 14.85
N GLY A 349 3.62 -3.37 14.42
CA GLY A 349 3.67 -4.45 13.43
C GLY A 349 3.62 -5.86 14.03
N THR A 350 3.72 -6.00 15.35
CA THR A 350 3.75 -7.32 16.01
C THR A 350 2.33 -7.82 16.30
N ALA A 351 2.12 -9.13 16.10
CA ALA A 351 0.87 -9.79 16.45
C ALA A 351 0.94 -10.44 17.84
N ALA A 352 2.13 -10.85 18.29
CA ALA A 352 2.31 -11.59 19.54
C ALA A 352 3.63 -11.28 20.27
N GLY A 353 4.15 -10.05 20.15
CA GLY A 353 5.35 -9.57 20.86
C GLY A 353 5.12 -9.28 22.35
N GLY A 354 3.88 -9.32 22.85
CA GLY A 354 3.50 -9.04 24.23
C GLY A 354 3.36 -7.54 24.54
N GLU A 355 3.32 -6.71 23.51
CA GLU A 355 3.39 -5.26 23.59
C GLU A 355 1.99 -4.66 23.69
N LYS A 356 1.61 -4.20 24.90
CA LYS A 356 0.36 -3.45 25.08
C LYS A 356 0.62 -1.97 24.87
N LEU A 357 0.47 -1.51 23.62
CA LEU A 357 0.52 -0.09 23.32
C LEU A 357 -0.74 0.60 23.87
N GLN A 358 -0.55 1.56 24.78
CA GLN A 358 -1.50 2.66 24.98
C GLN A 358 -1.03 3.81 24.11
N LEU A 359 -1.59 3.90 22.90
CA LEU A 359 -1.41 5.10 22.09
C LEU A 359 -2.09 6.28 22.80
N PRO A 360 -1.49 7.48 22.78
CA PRO A 360 -2.02 8.66 23.46
C PRO A 360 -3.40 9.10 22.96
#